data_AF-A0A416QZT8-F1
#
_entry.id   AF-A0A416QZT8-F1
#
_cell.length_a   1.000
_cell.length_b   1.000
_cell.length_c   1.000
_cell.angle_alpha   90.00
_cell.angle_beta   90.00
_cell.angle_gamma   90.00
#
_symmetry.space_group_name_H-M   'P 1'
#
loop_
_entity.id
_entity.type
_entity.pdbx_description
1 polymer ?
#
loop_
_entity_poly.entity_id
_entity_poly.type
_entity_poly.pdbx_seq_one_letter_code
_entity_poly.pdbx_strand_id
1 'polypeptide(L)'
;MVKSFRFLLQFAWINLGALLIFALIVTVGSLLTGVPGGADNLFSTYFSVFPLMVLMILYIYAFALCTSNLNLALSFGATRRGFFWAVQGICLLYILVGWLLQGVLAALPSLLNWDFPERFPMLRMCGFTSWFFPLMSLVILCLGCLAGIIFIKSKAAGIVVITLSGVLGIVGMVALFVTSSAVRDFGTQLFGSLPLWLTAGAVALVGVSEVFLWHTIRKFTVK
;
A
#
# COMPACT_ATOMS: atom_id res chain seq x y z
N MET A 1 22.53 7.37 9.57
CA MET A 1 21.40 6.45 9.27
C MET A 1 20.46 6.34 10.45
N VAL A 2 20.92 5.90 11.63
CA VAL A 2 20.07 5.71 12.83
C VAL A 2 19.30 6.97 13.26
N LYS A 3 19.91 8.16 13.23
CA LYS A 3 19.23 9.42 13.60
C LYS A 3 18.08 9.77 12.65
N SER A 4 18.29 9.68 11.34
CA SER A 4 17.27 9.93 10.32
C SER A 4 16.14 8.90 10.35
N PHE A 5 16.49 7.63 10.59
CA PHE A 5 15.51 6.57 10.75
C PHE A 5 14.65 6.79 12.01
N ARG A 6 15.25 7.09 13.17
CA ARG A 6 14.50 7.40 14.40
C ARG A 6 13.55 8.58 14.24
N PHE A 7 13.99 9.63 13.54
CA PHE A 7 13.16 10.80 13.25
C PHE A 7 11.94 10.43 12.40
N LEU A 8 12.16 9.79 11.26
CA LEU A 8 11.06 9.39 10.37
C LEU A 8 10.15 8.33 11.01
N LEU A 9 10.72 7.47 11.85
CA LEU A 9 10.00 6.45 12.60
C LEU A 9 8.97 7.10 13.55
N GLN A 10 9.27 8.24 14.16
CA GLN A 10 8.30 8.95 15.01
C GLN A 10 7.00 9.32 14.25
N PHE A 11 7.11 9.72 12.98
CA PHE A 11 5.95 9.95 12.12
C PHE A 11 5.32 8.65 11.63
N ALA A 12 6.15 7.65 11.32
CA ALA A 12 5.68 6.36 10.83
C ALA A 12 4.82 5.62 11.87
N TRP A 13 5.18 5.65 13.16
CA TRP A 13 4.38 5.01 14.21
C TRP A 13 2.99 5.63 14.36
N ILE A 14 2.86 6.94 14.20
CA ILE A 14 1.54 7.61 14.23
C ILE A 14 0.69 7.16 13.05
N ASN A 15 1.27 7.11 11.84
CA ASN A 15 0.60 6.64 10.64
C ASN A 15 0.14 5.18 10.73
N LEU A 16 0.98 4.32 11.32
CA LEU A 16 0.65 2.92 11.59
C LEU A 16 -0.45 2.79 12.63
N GLY A 17 -0.37 3.57 13.71
CA GLY A 17 -1.42 3.62 14.73
C GLY A 17 -2.77 3.98 14.11
N ALA A 18 -2.81 5.00 13.25
CA ALA A 18 -4.02 5.39 12.53
C ALA A 18 -4.56 4.26 11.62
N LEU A 19 -3.69 3.55 10.92
CA LEU A 19 -4.06 2.41 10.08
C LEU A 19 -4.63 1.23 10.90
N LEU A 20 -4.04 0.95 12.06
CA LEU A 20 -4.54 -0.09 12.99
C LEU A 20 -5.89 0.30 13.61
N ILE A 21 -6.05 1.57 14.01
CA ILE A 21 -7.32 2.09 14.54
C ILE A 21 -8.42 2.01 13.47
N PHE A 22 -8.11 2.39 12.23
CA PHE A 22 -9.05 2.28 11.12
C PHE A 22 -9.49 0.83 10.90
N ALA A 23 -8.55 -0.12 10.91
CA ALA A 23 -8.85 -1.55 10.80
C ALA A 23 -9.76 -2.05 11.93
N LEU A 24 -9.48 -1.60 13.17
CA LEU A 24 -10.27 -1.94 14.33
C LEU A 24 -11.69 -1.38 14.21
N ILE A 25 -11.87 -0.13 13.77
CA ILE A 25 -13.19 0.48 13.58
C ILE A 25 -14.00 -0.29 12.53
N VAL A 26 -13.39 -0.66 11.40
CA VAL A 26 -14.08 -1.41 10.34
C VAL A 26 -14.48 -2.81 10.83
N THR A 27 -13.62 -3.47 11.61
CA THR A 27 -13.88 -4.81 12.14
C THR A 27 -14.94 -4.80 13.24
N VAL A 28 -14.83 -3.90 14.22
CA VAL A 28 -15.82 -3.79 15.29
C VAL A 28 -17.17 -3.32 14.72
N GLY A 29 -17.15 -2.38 13.78
CA GLY A 29 -18.34 -1.92 13.09
C GLY A 29 -19.05 -3.03 12.32
N SER A 30 -18.31 -3.92 11.64
CA SER A 30 -18.92 -5.07 10.95
C SER A 30 -19.56 -6.06 11.92
N LEU A 31 -18.92 -6.33 13.07
CA LEU A 31 -19.48 -7.19 14.12
C LEU A 31 -20.76 -6.60 14.74
N LEU A 32 -20.75 -5.31 15.08
CA LEU A 32 -21.89 -4.63 15.72
C LEU A 32 -23.09 -4.46 14.78
N THR A 33 -22.85 -4.38 13.47
CA THR A 33 -23.91 -4.16 12.47
C THR A 33 -24.47 -5.45 11.87
N GLY A 34 -24.08 -6.62 12.41
CA GLY A 34 -24.65 -7.91 12.00
C GLY A 34 -24.13 -8.43 10.65
N VAL A 35 -23.02 -7.90 10.14
CA VAL A 35 -22.36 -8.43 8.93
C VAL A 35 -22.05 -9.94 9.02
N PRO A 36 -21.64 -10.51 10.18
CA PRO A 36 -21.44 -11.95 10.32
C PRO A 36 -22.66 -12.80 9.98
N GLY A 37 -23.87 -12.30 10.26
CA GLY A 37 -25.14 -12.95 9.98
C GLY A 37 -25.74 -12.59 8.61
N GLY A 38 -24.98 -11.92 7.74
CA GLY A 38 -25.39 -11.63 6.36
C GLY A 38 -26.00 -10.25 6.10
N ALA A 39 -25.91 -9.31 7.05
CA ALA A 39 -26.37 -7.94 6.83
C ALA A 39 -25.47 -7.19 5.81
N ASP A 40 -26.08 -6.67 4.75
CA ASP A 40 -25.38 -5.88 3.72
C ASP A 40 -25.46 -4.38 4.05
N ASN A 41 -24.48 -3.92 4.84
CA ASN A 41 -24.35 -2.52 5.29
C ASN A 41 -23.04 -1.89 4.77
N LEU A 42 -22.86 -0.59 5.00
CA LEU A 42 -21.62 0.14 4.65
C LEU A 42 -20.34 -0.56 5.17
N PHE A 43 -20.39 -1.14 6.38
CA PHE A 43 -19.27 -1.89 6.95
C PHE A 43 -18.97 -3.19 6.20
N SER A 44 -19.96 -3.82 5.56
CA SER A 44 -19.74 -4.97 4.68
C SER A 44 -18.91 -4.56 3.46
N THR A 45 -19.25 -3.43 2.84
CA THR A 45 -18.48 -2.86 1.71
C THR A 45 -17.08 -2.41 2.13
N TYR A 46 -16.95 -1.72 3.27
CA TYR A 46 -15.62 -1.30 3.75
C TYR A 46 -14.75 -2.48 4.14
N PHE A 47 -15.35 -3.52 4.73
CA PHE A 47 -14.63 -4.75 5.05
C PHE A 47 -14.20 -5.46 3.77
N SER A 48 -15.06 -5.59 2.75
CA SER A 48 -14.76 -6.27 1.49
C SER A 48 -13.68 -5.56 0.65
N VAL A 49 -13.69 -4.23 0.63
CA VAL A 49 -12.76 -3.38 -0.14
C VAL A 49 -11.55 -2.94 0.71
N PHE A 50 -11.42 -3.46 1.93
CA PHE A 50 -10.36 -3.08 2.87
C PHE A 50 -8.93 -3.09 2.27
N PRO A 51 -8.48 -4.13 1.53
CA PRO A 51 -7.13 -4.11 0.94
C PRO A 51 -6.89 -2.93 -0.01
N LEU A 52 -7.91 -2.47 -0.74
CA LEU A 52 -7.82 -1.28 -1.60
C LEU A 52 -7.66 0.01 -0.77
N MET A 53 -8.42 0.12 0.33
CA MET A 53 -8.34 1.25 1.24
C MET A 53 -6.95 1.35 1.88
N VAL A 54 -6.37 0.21 2.31
CA VAL A 54 -5.02 0.15 2.86
C VAL A 54 -3.99 0.65 1.84
N LEU A 55 -4.07 0.22 0.58
CA LEU A 55 -3.12 0.66 -0.45
C LEU A 55 -3.22 2.16 -0.73
N MET A 56 -4.44 2.71 -0.73
CA MET A 56 -4.64 4.16 -0.85
C MET A 56 -4.03 4.92 0.34
N ILE A 57 -4.22 4.42 1.56
CA ILE A 57 -3.63 5.00 2.77
C ILE A 57 -2.09 4.94 2.70
N LEU A 58 -1.52 3.80 2.31
CA LEU A 58 -0.08 3.62 2.15
C LEU A 58 0.49 4.56 1.09
N TYR A 59 -0.21 4.75 -0.03
CA TYR A 59 0.15 5.71 -1.05
C TYR A 59 0.24 7.14 -0.49
N ILE A 60 -0.77 7.57 0.26
CA ILE A 60 -0.79 8.90 0.91
C ILE A 60 0.37 9.04 1.91
N TYR A 61 0.66 8.00 2.69
CA TYR A 61 1.78 8.01 3.64
C TYR A 61 3.14 8.11 2.95
N ALA A 62 3.34 7.38 1.85
CA ALA A 62 4.56 7.49 1.03
C ALA A 62 4.71 8.87 0.38
N PHE A 63 3.61 9.42 -0.12
CA PHE A 63 3.56 10.78 -0.66
C PHE A 63 3.98 11.82 0.40
N ALA A 64 3.45 11.73 1.62
CA ALA A 64 3.82 12.60 2.72
C ALA A 64 5.29 12.44 3.14
N LEU A 65 5.80 11.19 3.15
CA LEU A 65 7.22 10.89 3.48
C LEU A 65 8.19 11.57 2.51
N CYS A 66 7.86 11.63 1.22
CA CYS A 66 8.73 12.21 0.20
C CYS A 66 8.46 13.69 -0.10
N THR A 67 7.50 14.31 0.58
CA THR A 67 7.21 15.75 0.48
C THR A 67 7.69 16.52 1.72
N SER A 68 6.84 16.60 2.74
CA SER A 68 7.08 17.40 3.96
C SER A 68 8.26 16.84 4.76
N ASN A 69 8.31 15.52 4.95
CA ASN A 69 9.33 14.89 5.79
C ASN A 69 10.73 14.92 5.15
N LEU A 70 10.83 14.98 3.82
CA LEU A 70 12.10 15.18 3.11
C LEU A 70 12.69 16.56 3.41
N ASN A 71 11.89 17.62 3.28
CA ASN A 71 12.34 18.99 3.55
C ASN A 71 12.76 19.16 5.03
N LEU A 72 11.97 18.60 5.94
CA LEU A 72 12.22 18.64 7.39
C LEU A 72 13.46 17.84 7.80
N ALA A 73 13.67 16.66 7.21
CA ALA A 73 14.84 15.85 7.52
C ALA A 73 16.14 16.48 7.02
N LEU A 74 16.11 17.12 5.84
CA LEU A 74 17.28 17.79 5.28
C LEU A 74 17.62 19.10 6.03
N SER A 75 16.63 19.85 6.51
CA SER A 75 16.87 21.05 7.33
C SER A 75 17.48 20.73 8.70
N PHE A 76 17.17 19.56 9.27
CA PHE A 76 17.82 19.05 10.49
C PHE A 76 19.17 18.36 10.27
N GLY A 77 19.79 18.53 9.09
CA GLY A 77 21.16 18.08 8.82
C GLY A 77 21.28 16.57 8.56
N ALA A 78 20.21 15.89 8.14
CA ALA A 78 20.30 14.49 7.74
C ALA A 78 21.17 14.31 6.49
N THR A 79 22.01 13.27 6.48
CA THR A 79 22.78 12.93 5.28
C THR A 79 21.87 12.34 4.20
N ARG A 80 22.01 12.82 2.95
CA ARG A 80 21.16 12.41 1.81
C ARG A 80 21.10 10.89 1.61
N ARG A 81 22.26 10.22 1.73
CA ARG A 81 22.35 8.74 1.67
C ARG A 81 21.65 8.07 2.85
N GLY A 82 21.73 8.65 4.05
CA GLY A 82 21.07 8.12 5.25
C GLY A 82 19.55 8.28 5.21
N PHE A 83 19.05 9.34 4.58
CA PHE A 83 17.61 9.54 4.37
C PHE A 83 17.02 8.49 3.43
N PHE A 84 17.65 8.21 2.28
CA PHE A 84 17.18 7.19 1.35
C PHE A 84 17.01 5.82 2.02
N TRP A 85 18.04 5.34 2.73
CA TRP A 85 17.96 4.07 3.46
C TRP A 85 16.92 4.08 4.57
N ALA A 86 16.68 5.23 5.20
CA ALA A 86 15.64 5.36 6.22
C ALA A 86 14.23 5.29 5.62
N VAL A 87 14.00 5.91 4.45
CA VAL A 87 12.74 5.80 3.70
C VAL A 87 12.50 4.35 3.30
N GLN A 88 13.52 3.66 2.78
CA GLN A 88 13.41 2.24 2.42
C GLN A 88 13.02 1.37 3.62
N GLY A 89 13.67 1.57 4.77
CA GLY A 89 13.32 0.85 6.00
C GLY A 89 11.87 1.08 6.44
N ILE A 90 11.35 2.30 6.28
CA ILE A 90 9.97 2.62 6.65
C ILE A 90 8.97 2.06 5.64
N CYS A 91 9.27 2.10 4.35
CA CYS A 91 8.45 1.44 3.33
C CYS A 91 8.33 -0.05 3.62
N LEU A 92 9.45 -0.74 3.92
CA LEU A 92 9.42 -2.15 4.30
C LEU A 92 8.59 -2.41 5.56
N LEU A 93 8.69 -1.52 6.55
CA LEU A 93 7.90 -1.62 7.77
C LEU A 93 6.39 -1.45 7.48
N TYR A 94 6.01 -0.50 6.63
CA TYR A 94 4.63 -0.33 6.18
C TYR A 94 4.10 -1.53 5.40
N ILE A 95 4.91 -2.11 4.52
CA ILE A 95 4.57 -3.35 3.80
C ILE A 95 4.31 -4.49 4.79
N LEU A 96 5.22 -4.67 5.75
CA LEU A 96 5.12 -5.74 6.74
C LEU A 96 3.86 -5.58 7.59
N VAL A 97 3.60 -4.39 8.15
CA VAL A 97 2.41 -4.16 8.98
C VAL A 97 1.13 -4.27 8.16
N GLY A 98 1.11 -3.70 6.95
CA GLY A 98 -0.04 -3.80 6.05
C GLY A 98 -0.34 -5.25 5.67
N TRP A 99 0.68 -6.05 5.37
CA TRP A 99 0.53 -7.46 5.03
C TRP A 99 0.06 -8.31 6.21
N LEU A 100 0.63 -8.10 7.40
CA LEU A 100 0.17 -8.77 8.63
C LEU A 100 -1.29 -8.42 8.92
N LEU A 101 -1.65 -7.15 8.84
CA LEU A 101 -3.02 -6.68 9.08
C LEU A 101 -4.00 -7.32 8.09
N GLN A 102 -3.65 -7.32 6.82
CA GLN A 102 -4.49 -7.91 5.78
C GLN A 102 -4.64 -9.43 5.97
N GLY A 103 -3.58 -10.11 6.38
CA GLY A 103 -3.63 -11.54 6.72
C GLY A 103 -4.54 -11.84 7.90
N VAL A 104 -4.49 -11.01 8.96
CA VAL A 104 -5.38 -11.14 10.12
C VAL A 104 -6.85 -10.93 9.70
N LEU A 105 -7.14 -9.84 8.98
CA LEU A 105 -8.51 -9.53 8.53
C LEU A 105 -9.07 -10.60 7.58
N ALA A 106 -8.23 -11.18 6.73
CA ALA A 106 -8.62 -12.28 5.86
C ALA A 106 -8.99 -13.56 6.65
N ALA A 107 -8.36 -13.78 7.80
CA ALA A 107 -8.63 -14.93 8.67
C ALA A 107 -9.82 -14.71 9.62
N LEU A 108 -10.24 -13.47 9.87
CA LEU A 108 -11.31 -13.16 10.83
C LEU A 108 -12.66 -13.84 10.51
N PRO A 109 -13.18 -13.83 9.27
CA PRO A 109 -14.46 -14.48 8.95
C PRO A 109 -14.45 -15.99 9.25
N SER A 110 -13.31 -16.66 9.04
CA SER A 110 -13.15 -18.08 9.37
C SER A 110 -12.97 -18.33 10.87
N LEU A 111 -12.25 -17.46 11.58
CA LEU A 111 -12.00 -17.62 13.02
C LEU A 111 -13.26 -17.36 13.86
N LEU A 112 -14.13 -16.47 13.37
CA LEU A 112 -15.37 -16.08 14.05
C LEU A 112 -16.61 -16.80 13.50
N ASN A 113 -16.43 -17.82 12.64
CA ASN A 113 -17.51 -18.62 12.03
C ASN A 113 -18.66 -17.78 11.44
N TRP A 114 -18.33 -16.82 10.59
CA TRP A 114 -19.36 -16.02 9.92
C TRP A 114 -20.15 -16.89 8.92
N ASP A 115 -21.46 -16.66 8.82
CA ASP A 115 -22.37 -17.51 8.03
C ASP A 115 -22.10 -17.41 6.51
N PHE A 116 -21.59 -16.25 6.04
CA PHE A 116 -21.34 -15.99 4.62
C PHE A 116 -19.90 -15.53 4.34
N PRO A 117 -18.89 -16.38 4.56
CA PRO A 117 -17.49 -15.99 4.43
C PRO A 117 -17.06 -15.89 2.95
N GLU A 118 -17.85 -16.41 2.02
CA GLU A 118 -17.62 -16.33 0.58
C GLU A 118 -17.90 -14.94 -0.01
N ARG A 119 -18.63 -14.07 0.73
CA ARG A 119 -18.88 -12.68 0.33
C ARG A 119 -17.61 -11.81 0.29
N PHE A 120 -16.48 -12.29 0.81
CA PHE A 120 -15.24 -11.53 0.95
C PHE A 120 -14.06 -12.13 0.13
N PRO A 121 -14.20 -12.30 -1.20
CA PRO A 121 -13.17 -12.92 -2.02
C PRO A 121 -11.88 -12.08 -2.06
N MET A 122 -12.01 -10.75 -2.07
CA MET A 122 -10.88 -9.82 -2.18
C MET A 122 -9.97 -9.85 -0.95
N LEU A 123 -10.52 -10.02 0.27
CA LEU A 123 -9.71 -10.20 1.48
C LEU A 123 -8.98 -11.54 1.49
N ARG A 124 -9.69 -12.63 1.16
CA ARG A 124 -9.09 -13.97 1.11
C ARG A 124 -7.94 -14.05 0.11
N MET A 125 -8.04 -13.33 -1.02
CA MET A 125 -6.98 -13.26 -2.04
C MET A 125 -5.77 -12.42 -1.61
N CYS A 126 -5.96 -11.45 -0.71
CA CYS A 126 -4.88 -10.61 -0.19
C CYS A 126 -4.30 -11.10 1.14
N GLY A 127 -4.73 -12.28 1.63
CA GLY A 127 -4.25 -12.86 2.90
C GLY A 127 -2.81 -13.37 2.85
N PHE A 128 -2.38 -14.07 3.90
CA PHE A 128 -1.00 -14.57 4.06
C PHE A 128 -0.51 -15.50 2.94
N THR A 129 -1.42 -16.13 2.20
CA THR A 129 -1.09 -17.07 1.12
C THR A 129 -0.66 -16.39 -0.18
N SER A 130 -0.81 -15.06 -0.28
CA SER A 130 -0.60 -14.32 -1.52
C SER A 130 0.54 -13.31 -1.42
N TRP A 131 1.55 -13.48 -2.28
CA TRP A 131 2.66 -12.52 -2.43
C TRP A 131 2.29 -11.27 -3.23
N PHE A 132 1.10 -11.23 -3.84
CA PHE A 132 0.67 -10.11 -4.67
C PHE A 132 0.41 -8.85 -3.84
N PHE A 133 -0.15 -8.99 -2.62
CA PHE A 133 -0.42 -7.85 -1.76
C PHE A 133 0.85 -7.09 -1.32
N PRO A 134 1.90 -7.74 -0.77
CA PRO A 134 3.12 -7.03 -0.42
C PRO A 134 3.80 -6.41 -1.65
N LEU A 135 3.77 -7.08 -2.80
CA LEU A 135 4.29 -6.54 -4.06
C LEU A 135 3.53 -5.28 -4.51
N MET A 136 2.20 -5.28 -4.43
CA MET A 136 1.39 -4.11 -4.76
C MET A 136 1.59 -2.97 -3.78
N SER A 137 1.74 -3.27 -2.49
CA SER A 137 2.08 -2.25 -1.50
C SER A 137 3.45 -1.64 -1.78
N LEU A 138 4.41 -2.42 -2.26
CA LEU A 138 5.71 -1.90 -2.67
C LEU A 138 5.58 -0.96 -3.88
N VAL A 139 4.86 -1.38 -4.92
CA VAL A 139 4.57 -0.55 -6.11
C VAL A 139 3.89 0.77 -5.70
N ILE A 140 2.85 0.72 -4.87
CA ILE A 140 2.08 1.91 -4.47
C ILE A 140 2.93 2.86 -3.63
N LEU A 141 3.78 2.33 -2.74
CA LEU A 141 4.69 3.13 -1.91
C LEU A 141 5.74 3.81 -2.77
N CYS A 142 6.34 3.09 -3.72
CA CYS A 142 7.29 3.67 -4.67
C CYS A 142 6.66 4.78 -5.53
N LEU A 143 5.44 4.55 -6.04
CA LEU A 143 4.68 5.55 -6.79
C LEU A 143 4.32 6.77 -5.93
N GLY A 144 3.91 6.56 -4.68
CA GLY A 144 3.64 7.64 -3.73
C GLY A 144 4.89 8.48 -3.45
N CYS A 145 6.03 7.83 -3.23
CA CYS A 145 7.31 8.49 -3.05
C CYS A 145 7.71 9.33 -4.29
N LEU A 146 7.57 8.76 -5.49
CA LEU A 146 7.83 9.47 -6.75
C LEU A 146 6.92 10.69 -6.93
N ALA A 147 5.62 10.51 -6.70
CA ALA A 147 4.63 11.59 -6.78
C ALA A 147 4.99 12.73 -5.83
N GLY A 148 5.44 12.40 -4.61
CA GLY A 148 5.86 13.39 -3.63
C GLY A 148 7.08 14.21 -4.06
N ILE A 149 8.11 13.55 -4.59
CA ILE A 149 9.32 14.25 -5.06
C ILE A 149 9.02 15.14 -6.27
N ILE A 150 8.21 14.65 -7.22
CA ILE A 150 7.85 15.41 -8.43
C ILE A 150 7.02 16.63 -8.04
N PHE A 151 6.11 16.50 -7.06
CA PHE A 151 5.30 17.60 -6.55
C PHE A 151 6.13 18.74 -5.96
N ILE A 152 7.24 18.44 -5.26
CA ILE A 152 8.14 19.49 -4.77
C ILE A 152 8.83 20.24 -5.91
N LYS A 153 9.20 19.54 -7.00
CA LYS A 153 9.89 20.16 -8.15
C LYS A 153 8.94 20.98 -9.02
N SER A 154 7.74 20.47 -9.29
CA SER A 154 6.72 21.10 -10.12
C SER A 154 5.33 20.69 -9.62
N LYS A 155 4.53 21.67 -9.20
CA LYS A 155 3.17 21.44 -8.70
C LYS A 155 2.28 20.80 -9.77
N ALA A 156 2.35 21.29 -11.02
CA ALA A 156 1.53 20.78 -12.12
C ALA A 156 1.88 19.33 -12.48
N ALA A 157 3.17 19.02 -12.64
CA ALA A 157 3.60 17.65 -12.91
C ALA A 157 3.30 16.71 -11.73
N GLY A 158 3.41 17.21 -10.49
CA GLY A 158 3.05 16.49 -9.29
C GLY A 158 1.58 16.08 -9.29
N ILE A 159 0.65 17.00 -9.58
CA ILE A 159 -0.79 16.70 -9.65
C ILE A 159 -1.08 15.61 -10.69
N VAL A 160 -0.49 15.73 -11.89
CA VAL A 160 -0.67 14.73 -12.95
C VAL A 160 -0.14 13.36 -12.54
N VAL A 161 1.03 13.30 -11.90
CA VAL A 161 1.59 12.02 -11.43
C VAL A 161 0.75 11.45 -10.29
N ILE A 162 0.21 12.30 -9.40
CA ILE A 162 -0.65 11.86 -8.31
C ILE A 162 -1.93 11.20 -8.87
N THR A 163 -2.61 11.87 -9.79
CA THR A 163 -3.84 11.34 -10.39
C THR A 163 -3.56 10.08 -11.19
N LEU A 164 -2.51 10.06 -12.00
CA LEU A 164 -2.16 8.91 -12.84
C LEU A 164 -1.74 7.69 -11.99
N SER A 165 -0.93 7.90 -10.95
CA SER A 165 -0.54 6.81 -10.04
C SER A 165 -1.68 6.28 -9.18
N GLY A 166 -2.61 7.15 -8.74
CA GLY A 166 -3.82 6.73 -8.04
C GLY A 166 -4.72 5.87 -8.93
N VAL A 167 -4.97 6.29 -10.17
CA VAL A 167 -5.76 5.52 -11.15
C VAL A 167 -5.08 4.19 -11.47
N LEU A 168 -3.77 4.18 -11.72
CA LEU A 168 -3.02 2.95 -11.99
C LEU A 168 -3.03 1.99 -10.79
N GLY A 169 -3.00 2.51 -9.57
CA GLY A 169 -3.11 1.71 -8.35
C GLY A 169 -4.45 0.98 -8.25
N ILE A 170 -5.55 1.69 -8.54
CA ILE A 170 -6.90 1.11 -8.56
C ILE A 170 -7.02 0.07 -9.68
N VAL A 171 -6.62 0.43 -10.90
CA VAL A 171 -6.67 -0.47 -12.07
C VAL A 171 -5.82 -1.71 -11.85
N GLY A 172 -4.61 -1.57 -11.30
CA GLY A 172 -3.72 -2.68 -10.99
C GLY A 172 -4.33 -3.65 -9.97
N MET A 173 -5.01 -3.13 -8.96
CA MET A 173 -5.70 -3.97 -7.96
C MET A 173 -6.91 -4.70 -8.52
N VAL A 174 -7.72 -4.02 -9.34
CA VAL A 174 -8.87 -4.65 -10.01
C VAL A 174 -8.39 -5.72 -10.98
N ALA A 175 -7.35 -5.45 -11.76
CA ALA A 175 -6.75 -6.42 -12.67
C ALA A 175 -6.22 -7.66 -11.93
N LEU A 176 -5.55 -7.49 -10.79
CA LEU A 176 -5.08 -8.61 -9.96
C LEU A 176 -6.23 -9.39 -9.32
N PHE A 177 -7.28 -8.71 -8.88
CA PHE A 177 -8.47 -9.37 -8.36
C PHE A 177 -9.16 -10.22 -9.43
N VAL A 178 -9.41 -9.65 -10.61
CA VAL A 178 -10.06 -10.36 -11.73
C VAL A 178 -9.19 -11.51 -12.25
N THR A 179 -7.88 -11.32 -12.39
CA THR A 179 -6.99 -12.39 -12.85
C THR A 179 -6.88 -13.50 -11.80
N SER A 180 -6.83 -13.19 -10.51
CA SER A 180 -6.77 -14.21 -9.45
C SER A 180 -8.10 -14.95 -9.22
N SER A 181 -9.24 -14.27 -9.37
CA SER A 181 -10.56 -14.91 -9.32
C SER A 181 -10.74 -15.85 -10.51
N ALA A 182 -10.45 -15.38 -11.72
CA ALA A 182 -10.65 -16.17 -12.91
C ALA A 182 -9.62 -17.32 -13.04
N VAL A 183 -8.41 -17.20 -12.47
CA VAL A 183 -7.47 -18.34 -12.30
C VAL A 183 -7.99 -19.37 -11.30
N ARG A 184 -8.69 -18.96 -10.24
CA ARG A 184 -9.28 -19.87 -9.25
C ARG A 184 -10.46 -20.64 -9.82
N ASP A 185 -11.33 -19.96 -10.56
CA ASP A 185 -12.60 -20.53 -11.05
C ASP A 185 -12.44 -21.32 -12.35
N PHE A 186 -11.51 -20.92 -13.23
CA PHE A 186 -11.34 -21.52 -14.56
C PHE A 186 -9.95 -22.13 -14.80
N GLY A 187 -9.08 -22.13 -13.80
CA GLY A 187 -7.73 -22.70 -13.88
C GLY A 187 -6.68 -21.76 -14.50
N THR A 188 -5.41 -22.10 -14.31
CA THR A 188 -4.24 -21.30 -14.74
C THR A 188 -4.12 -21.15 -16.26
N GLN A 189 -4.86 -21.95 -17.04
CA GLN A 189 -4.79 -21.97 -18.51
C GLN A 189 -5.43 -20.74 -19.16
N LEU A 190 -6.34 -20.04 -18.47
CA LEU A 190 -7.12 -18.95 -19.08
C LEU A 190 -6.34 -17.63 -19.25
N PHE A 191 -5.28 -17.42 -18.47
CA PHE A 191 -4.44 -16.21 -18.54
C PHE A 191 -3.01 -16.45 -19.05
N GLY A 192 -2.61 -17.71 -19.26
CA GLY A 192 -1.28 -18.05 -19.76
C GLY A 192 -0.15 -17.35 -19.00
N SER A 193 0.69 -16.58 -19.72
CA SER A 193 1.83 -15.84 -19.16
C SER A 193 1.50 -14.44 -18.64
N LEU A 194 0.25 -13.99 -18.72
CA LEU A 194 -0.15 -12.62 -18.34
C LEU A 194 0.14 -12.26 -16.86
N PRO A 195 -0.06 -13.15 -15.86
CA PRO A 195 0.34 -12.88 -14.48
C PRO A 195 1.86 -12.69 -14.34
N LEU A 196 2.64 -13.43 -15.13
CA LEU A 196 4.10 -13.35 -15.13
C LEU A 196 4.57 -12.00 -15.69
N TRP A 197 3.96 -11.53 -16.78
CA TRP A 197 4.23 -10.19 -17.33
C TRP A 197 3.82 -9.06 -16.38
N LEU A 198 2.70 -9.20 -15.68
CA LEU A 198 2.25 -8.22 -14.68
C LEU A 198 3.23 -8.13 -13.49
N THR A 199 3.68 -9.28 -12.97
CA THR A 199 4.69 -9.30 -11.89
C THR A 199 6.04 -8.74 -12.38
N ALA A 200 6.48 -9.11 -13.58
CA ALA A 200 7.71 -8.56 -14.17
C ALA A 200 7.62 -7.04 -14.36
N GLY A 201 6.49 -6.54 -14.87
CA GLY A 201 6.23 -5.12 -15.03
C GLY A 201 6.22 -4.37 -13.70
N ALA A 202 5.61 -4.95 -12.66
CA ALA A 202 5.62 -4.37 -11.32
C ALA A 202 7.03 -4.31 -10.71
N VAL A 203 7.82 -5.38 -10.85
CA VAL A 203 9.22 -5.40 -10.38
C VAL A 203 10.07 -4.39 -11.16
N ALA A 204 9.87 -4.28 -12.48
CA ALA A 204 10.56 -3.28 -13.29
C ALA A 204 10.19 -1.86 -12.87
N LEU A 205 8.91 -1.59 -12.61
CA LEU A 205 8.44 -0.28 -12.16
C LEU A 205 9.07 0.10 -10.81
N VAL A 206 9.13 -0.85 -9.89
CA VAL A 206 9.83 -0.71 -8.60
C VAL A 206 11.30 -0.37 -8.83
N GLY A 207 12.01 -1.16 -9.64
CA GLY A 207 13.42 -0.92 -9.93
C GLY A 207 13.70 0.47 -10.52
N VAL A 208 12.90 0.88 -11.51
CA VAL A 208 13.01 2.21 -12.14
C VAL A 208 12.70 3.33 -11.13
N SER A 209 11.66 3.15 -10.32
CA SER A 209 11.28 4.13 -9.30
C SER A 209 12.38 4.32 -8.25
N GLU A 210 12.99 3.23 -7.78
CA GLU A 210 14.06 3.26 -6.79
C GLU A 210 15.34 3.95 -7.32
N VAL A 211 15.72 3.63 -8.55
CA VAL A 211 16.85 4.30 -9.22
C VAL A 211 16.59 5.80 -9.36
N PHE A 212 15.37 6.18 -9.73
CA PHE A 212 14.99 7.59 -9.84
C PHE A 212 14.95 8.31 -8.49
N LEU A 213 14.41 7.67 -7.45
CA LEU A 213 14.39 8.17 -6.07
C LEU A 213 15.83 8.40 -5.58
N TRP A 214 16.71 7.41 -5.75
CA TRP A 214 18.12 7.49 -5.40
C TRP A 214 18.84 8.65 -6.10
N HIS A 215 18.65 8.77 -7.41
CA HIS A 215 19.27 9.84 -8.20
C HIS A 215 18.77 11.21 -7.75
N THR A 216 17.46 11.33 -7.49
CA THR A 216 16.86 12.61 -7.11
C THR A 216 17.24 13.04 -5.71
N ILE A 217 17.20 12.14 -4.72
CA ILE A 217 17.57 12.45 -3.32
C ILE A 217 19.04 12.87 -3.22
N ARG A 218 19.94 12.24 -4.00
CA ARG A 218 21.36 12.63 -4.03
C ARG A 218 21.57 14.05 -4.54
N LYS A 219 20.80 14.47 -5.55
CA LYS A 219 20.89 15.80 -6.17
C LYS A 219 19.93 16.83 -5.57
N PHE A 220 19.20 16.47 -4.52
CA PHE A 220 18.19 17.36 -3.94
C PHE A 220 18.85 18.54 -3.20
N THR A 221 18.43 19.75 -3.57
CA THR A 221 18.83 20.99 -2.90
C THR A 221 17.62 21.53 -2.17
N VAL A 222 17.77 21.78 -0.87
CA VAL A 222 16.73 22.41 -0.06
C VAL A 222 16.50 23.81 -0.62
N LYS A 223 15.24 24.14 -0.91
CA LYS A 223 14.83 25.50 -1.28
C LYS A 223 14.34 26.23 -0.04
#